data_AF-A0A2M6GKR4-F1
#
_entry.id   AF-A0A2M6GKR4-F1
#
_cell.length_a   1.000
_cell.length_b   1.000
_cell.length_c   1.000
_cell.angle_alpha   90.00
_cell.angle_beta   90.00
_cell.angle_gamma   90.00
#
_symmetry.space_group_name_H-M   'P 1'
#
loop_
_entity.id
_entity.type
_entity.pdbx_description
1 polymer ?
#
loop_
_entity_poly.entity_id
_entity_poly.type
_entity_poly.pdbx_seq_one_letter_code
_entity_poly.pdbx_strand_id
1 'polypeptide(L)'
;MNDVKVGTFVGYNHELGVQEGGFEKNLQEYARIFKPIIKYAEDLGVTILYENCPMEGWRSASFTSTYNNLPGVLAARKLMYALIPSKAHGEIYDPSHDVWQHTDPIEVIKETNMSRLHRVHVKATRNLQNQARTYWGGMYPMQAIETTLAQQAGVPVPAHDWDRHHYEAMLPGFGGSDSMDWRAFVDVLKEQSFSGPFEIENEARNSKDTGNLEAITQGFAGAIYSLMPMLWPLGAQGYQYSRSNIKPLEEVCKKDIPVITMSDLC
;
A
#
# COMPACT_ATOMS: atom_id res chain seq x y z
N MET A 1 9.80 20.43 -11.15
CA MET A 1 9.57 18.97 -11.09
C MET A 1 8.99 18.54 -12.42
N ASN A 2 9.49 17.45 -12.99
CA ASN A 2 9.03 16.92 -14.30
C ASN A 2 7.88 15.90 -14.13
N ASP A 3 7.27 15.86 -12.94
CA ASP A 3 6.18 14.96 -12.50
C ASP A 3 6.48 13.45 -12.62
N VAL A 4 7.76 13.07 -12.79
CA VAL A 4 8.18 11.68 -12.76
C VAL A 4 8.07 11.15 -11.33
N LYS A 5 7.34 10.05 -11.16
CA LYS A 5 7.09 9.40 -9.87
C LYS A 5 7.56 7.96 -9.92
N VAL A 6 8.29 7.52 -8.91
CA VAL A 6 8.80 6.14 -8.79
C VAL A 6 8.33 5.54 -7.47
N GLY A 7 7.57 4.45 -7.55
CA GLY A 7 7.16 3.67 -6.39
C GLY A 7 8.30 2.81 -5.84
N THR A 8 8.40 2.71 -4.52
CA THR A 8 9.36 1.83 -3.84
C THR A 8 8.88 1.47 -2.44
N PHE A 9 9.62 0.58 -1.79
CA PHE A 9 9.43 0.20 -0.39
C PHE A 9 10.67 0.58 0.42
N VAL A 10 10.48 0.88 1.71
CA VAL A 10 11.56 1.24 2.62
C VAL A 10 12.19 0.00 3.25
N GLY A 11 11.36 -1.02 3.52
CA GLY A 11 11.74 -2.15 4.36
C GLY A 11 11.74 -1.79 5.85
N TYR A 12 12.15 -2.75 6.68
CA TYR A 12 12.28 -2.60 8.13
C TYR A 12 13.45 -3.47 8.60
N ASN A 13 14.45 -2.85 9.21
CA ASN A 13 15.61 -3.56 9.75
C ASN A 13 15.20 -4.30 11.03
N HIS A 14 15.09 -5.62 10.91
CA HIS A 14 14.66 -6.49 12.01
C HIS A 14 15.70 -6.67 13.11
N GLU A 15 16.99 -6.52 12.82
CA GLU A 15 18.04 -6.58 13.85
C GLU A 15 17.97 -5.37 14.78
N LEU A 16 17.63 -4.21 14.24
CA LEU A 16 17.32 -3.01 15.02
C LEU A 16 15.95 -3.12 15.68
N GLY A 17 14.96 -3.63 14.94
CA GLY A 17 13.56 -3.66 15.35
C GLY A 17 13.27 -4.48 16.62
N VAL A 18 14.06 -5.52 16.90
CA VAL A 18 13.92 -6.36 18.11
C VAL A 18 14.56 -5.76 19.37
N GLN A 19 15.27 -4.64 19.24
CA GLN A 19 15.92 -3.98 20.37
C GLN A 19 14.96 -2.99 21.06
N GLU A 20 15.28 -2.61 22.29
CA GLU A 20 14.66 -1.43 22.91
C GLU A 20 14.87 -0.19 22.02
N GLY A 21 13.79 0.58 21.82
CA GLY A 21 13.77 1.70 20.88
C GLY A 21 13.87 1.27 19.41
N GLY A 22 13.60 0.01 19.05
CA GLY A 22 13.82 -0.53 17.72
C GLY A 22 13.10 0.21 16.58
N PHE A 23 11.93 0.78 16.85
CA PHE A 23 11.20 1.62 15.89
C PHE A 23 11.92 2.95 15.64
N GLU A 24 12.41 3.62 16.69
CA GLU A 24 13.22 4.84 16.56
C GLU A 24 14.54 4.57 15.83
N LYS A 25 15.22 3.47 16.15
CA LYS A 25 16.43 3.04 15.45
C LYS A 25 16.17 2.82 13.96
N ASN A 26 15.01 2.24 13.60
CA ASN A 26 14.59 2.11 12.21
C ASN A 26 14.31 3.47 11.54
N LEU A 27 13.72 4.44 12.24
CA LEU A 27 13.56 5.80 11.73
C LEU A 27 14.90 6.49 11.47
N GLN A 28 15.87 6.32 12.37
CA GLN A 28 17.23 6.85 12.20
C GLN A 28 17.93 6.20 11.00
N GLU A 29 17.79 4.88 10.85
CA GLU A 29 18.36 4.14 9.72
C GLU A 29 17.70 4.52 8.38
N TYR A 30 16.38 4.69 8.38
CA TYR A 30 15.64 5.26 7.24
C TYR A 30 16.20 6.64 6.86
N ALA A 31 16.36 7.55 7.83
CA ALA A 31 16.87 8.89 7.56
C ALA A 31 18.30 8.84 6.99
N ARG A 32 19.16 7.96 7.51
CA ARG A 32 20.53 7.76 7.02
C ARG A 32 20.57 7.31 5.56
N ILE A 33 19.69 6.37 5.18
CA ILE A 33 19.68 5.77 3.85
C ILE A 33 18.92 6.64 2.84
N PHE A 34 17.70 7.07 3.18
CA PHE A 34 16.80 7.68 2.21
C PHE A 34 16.97 9.18 2.06
N LYS A 35 17.57 9.90 3.01
CA LYS A 35 17.85 11.33 2.85
C LYS A 35 18.73 11.63 1.64
N PRO A 36 19.87 10.94 1.42
CA PRO A 36 20.66 11.13 0.20
C PRO A 36 19.91 10.68 -1.07
N ILE A 37 19.14 9.58 -1.02
CA ILE A 37 18.35 9.09 -2.17
C ILE A 37 17.29 10.11 -2.59
N ILE A 38 16.52 10.64 -1.63
CA ILE A 38 15.47 11.63 -1.89
C ILE A 38 16.08 12.92 -2.42
N LYS A 39 17.23 13.36 -1.87
CA LYS A 39 17.94 14.53 -2.41
C LYS A 39 18.35 14.30 -3.86
N TYR A 40 18.91 13.13 -4.18
CA TYR A 40 19.29 12.79 -5.55
C TYR A 40 18.07 12.78 -6.49
N ALA A 41 16.96 12.18 -6.06
CA ALA A 41 15.71 12.19 -6.82
C ALA A 41 15.20 13.62 -7.05
N GLU A 42 15.24 14.48 -6.02
CA GLU A 42 14.86 15.90 -6.11
C GLU A 42 15.72 16.66 -7.13
N ASP A 43 17.04 16.45 -7.12
CA ASP A 43 17.98 17.07 -8.05
C ASP A 43 17.70 16.63 -9.52
N LEU A 44 17.10 15.45 -9.71
CA LEU A 44 16.63 14.94 -11.01
C LEU A 44 15.17 15.34 -11.34
N GLY A 45 14.48 16.00 -10.40
CA GLY A 45 13.07 16.35 -10.52
C GLY A 45 12.09 15.18 -10.35
N VAL A 46 12.58 14.03 -9.88
CA VAL A 46 11.81 12.80 -9.60
C VAL A 46 11.26 12.84 -8.17
N THR A 47 10.05 12.33 -7.98
CA THR A 47 9.46 12.09 -6.65
C THR A 47 9.45 10.60 -6.33
N ILE A 48 10.02 10.22 -5.19
CA ILE A 48 9.94 8.86 -4.65
C ILE A 48 8.64 8.70 -3.85
N LEU A 49 7.91 7.64 -4.13
CA LEU A 49 6.65 7.31 -3.47
C LEU A 49 6.77 6.00 -2.72
N TYR A 50 6.39 6.00 -1.44
CA TYR A 50 6.30 4.78 -0.64
C TYR A 50 4.87 4.29 -0.52
N GLU A 51 4.68 2.99 -0.54
CA GLU A 51 3.37 2.37 -0.26
C GLU A 51 3.24 2.00 1.22
N ASN A 52 2.05 2.19 1.81
CA ASN A 52 1.74 1.88 3.21
C ASN A 52 1.50 0.40 3.51
N CYS A 53 2.03 -0.52 2.69
CA CYS A 53 1.92 -1.95 2.94
C CYS A 53 2.87 -2.41 4.05
N PRO A 54 2.41 -3.16 5.09
CA PRO A 54 3.28 -3.77 6.09
C PRO A 54 4.23 -4.85 5.55
N MET A 55 3.95 -5.38 4.36
CA MET A 55 4.68 -6.48 3.70
C MET A 55 4.79 -7.74 4.57
N GLU A 56 3.67 -8.22 5.12
CA GLU A 56 3.59 -9.25 6.18
C GLU A 56 4.33 -10.56 5.89
N GLY A 57 4.46 -10.93 4.61
CA GLY A 57 5.14 -12.14 4.15
C GLY A 57 6.59 -11.96 3.70
N TRP A 58 7.19 -10.78 3.84
CA TRP A 58 8.63 -10.57 3.53
C TRP A 58 9.60 -11.25 4.47
N ARG A 59 9.10 -11.77 5.59
CA ARG A 59 9.87 -12.48 6.58
C ARG A 59 9.17 -13.80 6.92
N SER A 60 9.98 -14.82 7.18
CA SER A 60 9.51 -16.14 7.58
C SER A 60 8.44 -16.07 8.68
N ALA A 61 7.41 -16.90 8.54
CA ALA A 61 6.33 -17.06 9.51
C ALA A 61 6.77 -17.53 10.91
N SER A 62 8.03 -17.95 11.07
CA SER A 62 8.63 -18.28 12.37
C SER A 62 9.01 -17.05 13.20
N PHE A 63 9.00 -15.85 12.61
CA PHE A 63 9.22 -14.61 13.37
C PHE A 63 7.91 -13.99 13.81
N THR A 64 7.89 -13.44 15.02
CA THR A 64 6.64 -12.99 15.67
C THR A 64 5.98 -11.77 15.02
N SER A 65 6.77 -10.88 14.41
CA SER A 65 6.27 -9.67 13.74
C SER A 65 6.00 -9.88 12.26
N THR A 66 5.00 -9.16 11.74
CA THR A 66 4.69 -9.00 10.30
C THR A 66 4.91 -7.56 9.82
N TYR A 67 5.55 -6.71 10.62
CA TYR A 67 5.85 -5.33 10.25
C TYR A 67 7.23 -5.28 9.58
N ASN A 68 7.24 -5.45 8.26
CA ASN A 68 8.46 -5.63 7.45
C ASN A 68 8.76 -4.43 6.55
N ASN A 69 7.89 -3.42 6.55
CA ASN A 69 8.07 -2.17 5.81
C ASN A 69 7.63 -0.96 6.65
N LEU A 70 8.55 -0.02 6.88
CA LEU A 70 8.38 1.12 7.78
C LEU A 70 7.16 2.03 7.49
N PRO A 71 6.76 2.35 6.25
CA PRO A 71 5.59 3.19 6.00
C PRO A 71 4.24 2.47 6.23
N GLY A 72 4.23 1.26 6.80
CA GLY A 72 3.02 0.44 6.98
C GLY A 72 1.88 1.04 7.82
N VAL A 73 2.14 2.12 8.57
CA VAL A 73 1.13 2.83 9.38
C VAL A 73 1.27 4.35 9.24
N LEU A 74 0.17 5.10 9.41
CA LEU A 74 0.16 6.56 9.28
C LEU A 74 1.17 7.27 10.20
N ALA A 75 1.36 6.78 11.42
CA ALA A 75 2.31 7.37 12.37
C ALA A 75 3.75 7.35 11.81
N ALA A 76 4.17 6.21 11.23
CA ALA A 76 5.49 6.08 10.62
C ALA A 76 5.65 7.03 9.44
N ARG A 77 4.64 7.11 8.56
CA ARG A 77 4.63 8.03 7.41
C ARG A 77 4.79 9.49 7.85
N LYS A 78 4.03 9.95 8.87
CA LYS A 78 4.18 11.31 9.42
C LYS A 78 5.58 11.58 9.99
N LEU A 79 6.17 10.61 10.69
CA LEU A 79 7.53 10.73 11.24
C LEU A 79 8.59 10.76 10.12
N MET A 80 8.45 9.92 9.09
CA MET A 80 9.31 9.93 7.91
C MET A 80 9.29 11.30 7.21
N TYR A 81 8.11 11.91 7.04
CA TYR A 81 7.97 13.25 6.45
C TYR A 81 8.64 14.35 7.28
N ALA A 82 8.65 14.22 8.60
CA ALA A 82 9.35 15.15 9.48
C ALA A 82 10.87 15.00 9.37
N LEU A 83 11.38 13.78 9.21
CA LEU A 83 12.80 13.49 9.06
C LEU A 83 13.36 13.98 7.71
N ILE A 84 12.57 13.85 6.64
CA ILE A 84 12.97 14.23 5.28
C ILE A 84 11.90 15.16 4.67
N PRO A 85 12.02 16.49 4.84
CA PRO A 85 10.98 17.43 4.46
C PRO A 85 10.91 17.72 2.95
N SER A 86 11.88 17.26 2.15
CA SER A 86 11.92 17.45 0.68
C SER A 86 10.58 17.08 0.03
N LYS A 87 10.12 17.83 -0.97
CA LYS A 87 8.85 17.55 -1.69
C LYS A 87 8.98 16.39 -2.69
N ALA A 88 10.18 15.89 -2.94
CA ALA A 88 10.47 14.70 -3.77
C ALA A 88 10.22 13.37 -3.01
N HIS A 89 9.43 13.43 -1.96
CA HIS A 89 9.17 12.35 -1.03
C HIS A 89 7.67 12.34 -0.72
N GLY A 90 6.99 11.27 -1.10
CA GLY A 90 5.55 11.13 -0.86
C GLY A 90 5.13 9.67 -0.78
N GLU A 91 3.85 9.43 -1.03
CA GLU A 91 3.23 8.12 -0.90
C GLU A 91 2.30 7.76 -2.05
N ILE A 92 2.23 6.46 -2.28
CA ILE A 92 1.10 5.77 -2.86
C ILE A 92 0.31 5.23 -1.67
N TYR A 93 -0.98 5.56 -1.59
CA TYR A 93 -1.80 5.05 -0.50
C TYR A 93 -2.71 3.92 -0.98
N ASP A 94 -2.62 2.77 -0.32
CA ASP A 94 -3.49 1.63 -0.52
C ASP A 94 -4.33 1.41 0.76
N PRO A 95 -5.67 1.59 0.68
CA PRO A 95 -6.55 1.44 1.83
C PRO A 95 -6.73 -0.01 2.29
N SER A 96 -6.43 -1.00 1.44
CA SER A 96 -6.62 -2.41 1.75
C SER A 96 -5.79 -2.87 2.93
N HIS A 97 -4.60 -2.27 3.12
CA HIS A 97 -3.71 -2.58 4.24
C HIS A 97 -4.26 -2.12 5.58
N ASP A 98 -4.86 -0.93 5.64
CA ASP A 98 -5.45 -0.44 6.87
C ASP A 98 -6.68 -1.29 7.25
N VAL A 99 -7.46 -1.74 6.27
CA VAL A 99 -8.63 -2.61 6.49
C VAL A 99 -8.25 -3.90 7.23
N TRP A 100 -7.21 -4.63 6.78
CA TRP A 100 -6.81 -5.86 7.48
C TRP A 100 -6.01 -5.60 8.76
N GLN A 101 -5.37 -4.43 8.89
CA GLN A 101 -4.82 -3.95 10.16
C GLN A 101 -5.90 -3.50 11.16
N HIS A 102 -7.18 -3.58 10.80
CA HIS A 102 -8.32 -3.13 11.61
C HIS A 102 -8.28 -1.62 11.93
N THR A 103 -7.72 -0.84 11.00
CA THR A 103 -7.69 0.61 11.02
C THR A 103 -8.65 1.14 9.96
N ASP A 104 -9.44 2.17 10.28
CA ASP A 104 -10.37 2.77 9.32
C ASP A 104 -9.61 3.62 8.30
N PRO A 105 -9.60 3.25 7.00
CA PRO A 105 -8.90 4.01 5.96
C PRO A 105 -9.44 5.43 5.77
N ILE A 106 -10.71 5.68 6.13
CA ILE A 106 -11.35 6.99 6.02
C ILE A 106 -10.75 7.94 7.05
N GLU A 107 -10.61 7.49 8.30
CA GLU A 107 -9.96 8.28 9.36
C GLU A 107 -8.47 8.50 9.05
N VAL A 108 -7.80 7.52 8.43
CA VAL A 108 -6.41 7.67 7.99
C VAL A 108 -6.29 8.77 6.94
N ILE A 109 -7.16 8.82 5.93
CA ILE A 109 -7.13 9.88 4.91
C ILE A 109 -7.45 11.25 5.52
N LYS A 110 -8.42 11.35 6.44
CA LYS A 110 -8.71 12.62 7.15
C LYS A 110 -7.46 13.22 7.78
N GLU A 111 -6.58 12.36 8.31
CA GLU A 111 -5.32 12.74 8.94
C GLU A 111 -4.11 12.78 7.97
N THR A 112 -4.26 12.37 6.72
CA THR A 112 -3.16 12.27 5.76
C THR A 112 -2.78 13.66 5.24
N ASN A 113 -1.46 13.89 5.09
CA ASN A 113 -0.97 15.10 4.46
C ASN A 113 -1.14 15.02 2.93
N MET A 114 -2.15 15.70 2.38
CA MET A 114 -2.45 15.68 0.94
C MET A 114 -1.31 16.18 0.05
N SER A 115 -0.35 16.96 0.57
CA SER A 115 0.83 17.34 -0.21
C SER A 115 1.84 16.19 -0.42
N ARG A 116 1.66 15.08 0.31
CA ARG A 116 2.46 13.85 0.22
C ARG A 116 1.74 12.75 -0.56
N LEU A 117 0.42 12.77 -0.58
CA LEU A 117 -0.38 11.75 -1.28
C LEU A 117 -0.38 12.03 -2.79
N HIS A 118 0.26 11.16 -3.56
CA HIS A 118 0.35 11.35 -5.02
C HIS A 118 -0.53 10.39 -5.81
N ARG A 119 -0.78 9.19 -5.30
CA ARG A 119 -1.53 8.13 -5.98
C ARG A 119 -2.31 7.33 -4.95
N VAL A 120 -3.43 6.77 -5.37
CA VAL A 120 -4.25 5.88 -4.55
C VAL A 120 -4.37 4.56 -5.28
N HIS A 121 -3.98 3.46 -4.63
CA HIS A 121 -4.27 2.13 -5.15
C HIS A 121 -5.74 1.77 -4.91
N VAL A 122 -6.32 1.13 -5.92
CA VAL A 122 -7.64 0.54 -5.90
C VAL A 122 -7.47 -0.95 -5.72
N LYS A 123 -7.37 -1.34 -4.46
CA LYS A 123 -7.33 -2.70 -3.95
C LYS A 123 -8.26 -2.77 -2.77
N ALA A 124 -9.07 -3.82 -2.72
CA ALA A 124 -9.99 -4.06 -1.63
C ALA A 124 -9.49 -5.19 -0.76
N THR A 125 -10.02 -5.27 0.45
CA THR A 125 -9.80 -6.40 1.34
C THR A 125 -11.08 -6.75 2.07
N ARG A 126 -11.36 -8.05 2.15
CA ARG A 126 -12.39 -8.60 3.02
C ARG A 126 -11.76 -9.25 4.24
N ASN A 127 -12.10 -8.72 5.40
CA ASN A 127 -11.74 -9.32 6.68
C ASN A 127 -12.51 -10.64 6.85
N LEU A 128 -11.79 -11.75 7.02
CA LEU A 128 -12.37 -13.07 7.16
C LEU A 128 -12.77 -13.33 8.62
N GLN A 129 -13.91 -14.00 8.80
CA GLN A 129 -14.35 -14.56 10.08
C GLN A 129 -14.18 -16.08 10.01
N ASN A 130 -12.96 -16.54 10.29
CA ASN A 130 -12.58 -17.95 10.18
C ASN A 130 -12.02 -18.48 11.51
N GLN A 131 -11.81 -19.79 11.58
CA GLN A 131 -11.27 -20.43 12.78
C GLN A 131 -9.91 -19.81 13.17
N ALA A 132 -9.04 -19.54 12.20
CA ALA A 132 -7.74 -18.95 12.47
C ALA A 132 -7.82 -17.62 13.23
N ARG A 133 -8.74 -16.73 12.83
CA ARG A 133 -9.03 -15.48 13.55
C ARG A 133 -9.53 -15.70 14.97
N THR A 134 -10.34 -16.73 15.20
CA THR A 134 -10.80 -17.07 16.55
C THR A 134 -9.64 -17.49 17.46
N TYR A 135 -8.64 -18.20 16.93
CA TYR A 135 -7.53 -18.71 17.71
C TYR A 135 -6.42 -17.68 17.93
N TRP A 136 -6.07 -16.92 16.90
CA TRP A 136 -4.96 -15.96 16.95
C TRP A 136 -5.42 -14.53 17.25
N GLY A 137 -6.70 -14.23 17.06
CA GLY A 137 -7.26 -12.88 17.13
C GLY A 137 -7.11 -12.13 15.81
N GLY A 138 -7.74 -10.96 15.71
CA GLY A 138 -7.61 -10.10 14.53
C GLY A 138 -6.30 -9.30 14.48
N MET A 139 -5.69 -9.06 15.62
CA MET A 139 -4.51 -8.19 15.74
C MET A 139 -3.19 -8.94 15.56
N TYR A 140 -3.13 -10.23 15.93
CA TYR A 140 -1.90 -10.99 15.96
C TYR A 140 -1.80 -11.91 14.74
N PRO A 141 -0.61 -11.99 14.10
CA PRO A 141 -0.41 -12.93 13.02
C PRO A 141 -0.33 -14.36 13.53
N MET A 142 -0.79 -15.30 12.70
CA MET A 142 -0.48 -16.71 12.86
C MET A 142 1.04 -16.92 12.88
N GLN A 143 1.48 -17.85 13.74
CA GLN A 143 2.89 -18.19 13.93
C GLN A 143 3.16 -19.61 13.44
N ALA A 144 4.27 -19.80 12.73
CA ALA A 144 4.77 -21.14 12.46
C ALA A 144 5.28 -21.77 13.76
N ILE A 145 4.68 -22.90 14.13
CA ILE A 145 5.07 -23.70 15.30
C ILE A 145 5.23 -25.16 14.88
N GLU A 146 5.71 -26.00 15.79
CA GLU A 146 5.84 -27.44 15.53
C GLU A 146 4.47 -28.05 15.17
N THR A 147 4.45 -28.79 14.05
CA THR A 147 3.21 -29.23 13.40
C THR A 147 2.45 -30.26 14.24
N THR A 148 3.14 -31.16 14.93
CA THR A 148 2.52 -32.17 15.80
C THR A 148 1.78 -31.52 16.96
N LEU A 149 2.37 -30.51 17.60
CA LEU A 149 1.75 -29.72 18.67
C LEU A 149 0.51 -28.97 18.15
N ALA A 150 0.62 -28.31 17.01
CA ALA A 150 -0.50 -27.61 16.38
C ALA A 150 -1.67 -28.56 16.09
N GLN A 151 -1.37 -29.72 15.51
CA GLN A 151 -2.37 -30.76 15.20
C GLN A 151 -3.02 -31.33 16.47
N GLN A 152 -2.23 -31.64 17.50
CA GLN A 152 -2.73 -32.12 18.79
C GLN A 152 -3.67 -31.11 19.46
N ALA A 153 -3.35 -29.82 19.37
CA ALA A 153 -4.15 -28.74 19.95
C ALA A 153 -5.31 -28.27 19.05
N GLY A 154 -5.37 -28.71 17.79
CA GLY A 154 -6.33 -28.20 16.80
C GLY A 154 -6.15 -26.71 16.48
N VAL A 155 -4.92 -26.20 16.57
CA VAL A 155 -4.58 -24.79 16.31
C VAL A 155 -4.15 -24.63 14.85
N PRO A 156 -4.81 -23.75 14.06
CA PRO A 156 -4.38 -23.48 12.69
C PRO A 156 -3.02 -22.76 12.67
N VAL A 157 -2.19 -23.06 11.67
CA VAL A 157 -0.86 -22.46 11.47
C VAL A 157 -0.72 -21.96 10.03
N PRO A 158 0.20 -21.01 9.74
CA PRO A 158 0.44 -20.50 8.40
C PRO A 158 0.74 -21.61 7.39
N ALA A 159 0.09 -21.58 6.22
CA ALA A 159 0.46 -22.42 5.08
C ALA A 159 1.76 -21.95 4.39
N HIS A 160 2.03 -20.65 4.43
CA HIS A 160 3.22 -19.99 3.88
C HIS A 160 3.43 -18.62 4.53
N ASP A 161 4.52 -17.93 4.21
CA ASP A 161 4.89 -16.66 4.86
C ASP A 161 3.85 -15.53 4.68
N TRP A 162 3.07 -15.56 3.60
CA TRP A 162 1.94 -14.64 3.37
C TRP A 162 0.61 -15.05 4.03
N ASP A 163 0.49 -16.28 4.56
CA ASP A 163 -0.74 -16.79 5.18
C ASP A 163 -0.67 -16.58 6.69
N ARG A 164 -0.69 -15.32 7.12
CA ARG A 164 -0.49 -14.97 8.53
C ARG A 164 -1.63 -14.15 9.10
N HIS A 165 -2.37 -13.45 8.26
CA HIS A 165 -3.49 -12.59 8.65
C HIS A 165 -4.79 -13.08 8.02
N HIS A 166 -5.91 -12.66 8.61
CA HIS A 166 -7.22 -13.24 8.31
C HIS A 166 -8.00 -12.38 7.34
N TYR A 167 -7.49 -12.27 6.12
CA TYR A 167 -8.11 -11.45 5.09
C TYR A 167 -8.07 -12.11 3.71
N GLU A 168 -8.85 -11.56 2.80
CA GLU A 168 -8.85 -11.90 1.39
C GLU A 168 -8.67 -10.62 0.58
N ALA A 169 -7.66 -10.61 -0.29
CA ALA A 169 -7.50 -9.56 -1.28
C ALA A 169 -8.64 -9.62 -2.30
N MET A 170 -9.20 -8.45 -2.60
CA MET A 170 -10.37 -8.29 -3.48
C MET A 170 -10.20 -7.10 -4.42
N LEU A 171 -11.07 -7.04 -5.43
CA LEU A 171 -11.31 -5.82 -6.20
C LEU A 171 -12.66 -5.24 -5.79
N PRO A 172 -12.80 -3.90 -5.70
CA PRO A 172 -14.05 -3.27 -5.30
C PRO A 172 -15.21 -3.72 -6.19
N GLY A 173 -16.28 -4.22 -5.57
CA GLY A 173 -17.50 -4.63 -6.27
C GLY A 173 -17.37 -5.88 -7.15
N PHE A 174 -16.25 -6.61 -7.12
CA PHE A 174 -16.08 -7.85 -7.88
C PHE A 174 -16.15 -9.09 -6.99
N GLY A 175 -17.26 -9.83 -7.08
CA GLY A 175 -17.47 -11.10 -6.34
C GLY A 175 -17.99 -10.96 -4.91
N GLY A 176 -18.52 -9.79 -4.53
CA GLY A 176 -19.23 -9.58 -3.26
C GLY A 176 -18.84 -8.28 -2.56
N SER A 177 -19.25 -8.16 -1.28
CA SER A 177 -18.84 -7.05 -0.41
C SER A 177 -17.43 -7.29 0.13
N ASP A 178 -16.63 -6.22 0.15
CA ASP A 178 -15.37 -6.14 0.89
C ASP A 178 -15.61 -5.47 2.27
N SER A 179 -14.53 -5.16 3.00
CA SER A 179 -14.60 -4.52 4.33
C SER A 179 -14.27 -3.03 4.29
N MET A 180 -14.55 -2.34 3.18
CA MET A 180 -14.26 -0.93 2.98
C MET A 180 -15.50 -0.14 2.49
N ASP A 181 -15.73 1.04 3.05
CA ASP A 181 -16.70 2.00 2.49
C ASP A 181 -16.01 2.91 1.45
N TRP A 182 -15.99 2.44 0.20
CA TRP A 182 -15.40 3.16 -0.92
C TRP A 182 -16.04 4.53 -1.19
N ARG A 183 -17.32 4.71 -0.85
CA ARG A 183 -18.00 6.00 -1.08
C ARG A 183 -17.50 7.04 -0.11
N ALA A 184 -17.57 6.73 1.18
CA ALA A 184 -17.06 7.63 2.21
C ALA A 184 -15.56 7.93 1.99
N PHE A 185 -14.78 6.93 1.59
CA PHE A 185 -13.37 7.11 1.27
C PHE A 185 -13.13 8.10 0.11
N VAL A 186 -13.84 7.92 -1.01
CA VAL A 186 -13.73 8.83 -2.16
C VAL A 186 -14.25 10.23 -1.82
N ASP A 187 -15.32 10.34 -1.03
CA ASP A 187 -15.87 11.62 -0.62
C ASP A 187 -14.86 12.42 0.21
N VAL A 188 -14.19 11.81 1.19
CA VAL A 188 -13.14 12.49 1.98
C VAL A 188 -11.96 12.92 1.10
N LEU A 189 -11.50 12.07 0.17
CA LEU A 189 -10.43 12.46 -0.77
C LEU A 189 -10.82 13.68 -1.62
N LYS A 190 -12.08 13.75 -2.07
CA LYS A 190 -12.59 14.91 -2.81
C LYS A 190 -12.71 16.16 -1.95
N GLU A 191 -13.21 16.03 -0.73
CA GLU A 191 -13.29 17.13 0.25
C GLU A 191 -11.91 17.73 0.51
N GLN A 192 -10.87 16.89 0.51
CA GLN A 192 -9.48 17.28 0.66
C GLN A 192 -8.77 17.67 -0.67
N SER A 193 -9.53 17.78 -1.76
CA SER A 193 -9.05 18.19 -3.09
C SER A 193 -7.96 17.28 -3.70
N PHE A 194 -7.96 15.98 -3.35
CA PHE A 194 -7.08 15.02 -4.03
C PHE A 194 -7.43 14.95 -5.52
N SER A 195 -6.38 14.97 -6.36
CA SER A 195 -6.50 15.00 -7.82
C SER A 195 -5.54 14.03 -8.51
N GLY A 196 -4.82 13.21 -7.73
CA GLY A 196 -3.96 12.15 -8.26
C GLY A 196 -4.76 10.99 -8.86
N PRO A 197 -4.08 10.06 -9.54
CA PRO A 197 -4.73 8.91 -10.13
C PRO A 197 -5.17 7.89 -9.07
N PHE A 198 -6.26 7.20 -9.39
CA PHE A 198 -6.68 5.95 -8.77
C PHE A 198 -6.20 4.80 -9.66
N GLU A 199 -5.39 3.89 -9.11
CA GLU A 199 -4.66 2.88 -9.87
C GLU A 199 -5.07 1.50 -9.40
N ILE A 200 -5.63 0.67 -10.29
CA ILE A 200 -6.06 -0.67 -9.88
C ILE A 200 -4.85 -1.57 -9.66
N GLU A 201 -4.65 -1.99 -8.41
CA GLU A 201 -3.72 -3.04 -8.03
C GLU A 201 -4.51 -4.34 -7.86
N ASN A 202 -4.61 -5.13 -8.93
CA ASN A 202 -5.39 -6.35 -8.91
C ASN A 202 -4.59 -7.47 -8.23
N GLU A 203 -4.92 -7.78 -6.98
CA GLU A 203 -4.47 -8.98 -6.25
C GLU A 203 -5.64 -9.87 -5.83
N ALA A 204 -6.80 -9.71 -6.47
CA ALA A 204 -8.00 -10.38 -6.01
C ALA A 204 -7.95 -11.88 -6.27
N ARG A 205 -8.33 -12.67 -5.26
CA ARG A 205 -8.34 -14.15 -5.33
C ARG A 205 -9.22 -14.68 -6.46
N ASN A 206 -10.34 -14.01 -6.71
CA ASN A 206 -11.30 -14.35 -7.75
C ASN A 206 -10.99 -13.69 -9.11
N SER A 207 -9.85 -12.98 -9.22
CA SER A 207 -9.40 -12.31 -10.44
C SER A 207 -7.95 -12.70 -10.77
N LYS A 208 -6.92 -11.95 -10.36
CA LYS A 208 -5.50 -12.25 -10.64
C LYS A 208 -5.12 -13.69 -10.28
N ASP A 209 -5.47 -14.16 -9.08
CA ASP A 209 -5.01 -15.46 -8.60
C ASP A 209 -5.67 -16.65 -9.31
N THR A 210 -6.70 -16.41 -10.11
CA THR A 210 -7.29 -17.46 -10.95
C THR A 210 -6.36 -17.89 -12.08
N GLY A 211 -5.39 -17.04 -12.45
CA GLY A 211 -4.54 -17.23 -13.63
C GLY A 211 -5.29 -17.10 -14.96
N ASN A 212 -6.57 -16.74 -14.94
CA ASN A 212 -7.42 -16.65 -16.14
C ASN A 212 -7.53 -15.19 -16.60
N LEU A 213 -7.06 -14.90 -17.82
CA LEU A 213 -7.04 -13.54 -18.39
C LEU A 213 -8.42 -12.88 -18.48
N GLU A 214 -9.47 -13.66 -18.75
CA GLU A 214 -10.84 -13.14 -18.82
C GLU A 214 -11.35 -12.78 -17.43
N ALA A 215 -11.12 -13.62 -16.42
CA ALA A 215 -11.46 -13.28 -15.03
C ALA A 215 -10.67 -12.06 -14.51
N ILE A 216 -9.43 -11.89 -14.96
CA ILE A 216 -8.61 -10.70 -14.70
C ILE A 216 -9.25 -9.46 -15.31
N THR A 217 -9.61 -9.53 -16.58
CA THR A 217 -10.24 -8.43 -17.33
C THR A 217 -11.61 -8.07 -16.74
N GLN A 218 -12.41 -9.07 -16.38
CA GLN A 218 -13.69 -8.89 -15.70
C GLN A 218 -13.53 -8.24 -14.33
N GLY A 219 -12.48 -8.60 -13.57
CA GLY A 219 -12.14 -7.94 -12.32
C GLY A 219 -11.88 -6.45 -12.49
N PHE A 220 -11.03 -6.07 -13.46
CA PHE A 220 -10.78 -4.66 -13.79
C PHE A 220 -12.07 -3.93 -14.17
N ALA A 221 -12.89 -4.53 -15.03
CA ALA A 221 -14.18 -3.95 -15.42
C ALA A 221 -15.11 -3.78 -14.21
N GLY A 222 -15.21 -4.79 -13.34
CA GLY A 222 -16.01 -4.75 -12.12
C GLY A 222 -15.60 -3.61 -11.18
N ALA A 223 -14.30 -3.44 -10.93
CA ALA A 223 -13.76 -2.34 -10.14
C ALA A 223 -14.10 -0.97 -10.76
N ILE A 224 -13.95 -0.83 -12.09
CA ILE A 224 -14.32 0.41 -12.79
C ILE A 224 -15.81 0.70 -12.65
N TYR A 225 -16.68 -0.29 -12.87
CA TYR A 225 -18.13 -0.12 -12.75
C TYR A 225 -18.57 0.19 -11.32
N SER A 226 -17.90 -0.39 -10.33
CA SER A 226 -18.13 -0.10 -8.91
C SER A 226 -17.77 1.36 -8.60
N LEU A 227 -16.61 1.84 -9.06
CA LEU A 227 -16.08 3.15 -8.67
C LEU A 227 -16.51 4.32 -9.56
N MET A 228 -16.89 4.10 -10.82
CA MET A 228 -17.21 5.17 -11.76
C MET A 228 -18.26 6.17 -11.24
N PRO A 229 -19.33 5.79 -10.50
CA PRO A 229 -20.30 6.76 -9.98
C PRO A 229 -19.72 7.66 -8.89
N MET A 230 -18.67 7.19 -8.22
CA MET A 230 -17.97 7.92 -7.17
C MET A 230 -16.86 8.78 -7.75
N LEU A 231 -16.20 8.36 -8.83
CA LEU A 231 -15.03 9.07 -9.37
C LEU A 231 -15.34 10.05 -10.50
N TRP A 232 -16.35 9.78 -11.31
CA TRP A 232 -16.61 10.55 -12.54
C TRP A 232 -17.95 11.27 -12.49
N PRO A 233 -18.09 12.45 -13.13
CA PRO A 233 -19.36 13.16 -13.20
C PRO A 233 -20.39 12.39 -14.06
N LEU A 234 -21.67 12.54 -13.74
CA LEU A 234 -22.77 12.01 -14.55
C LEU A 234 -22.94 12.86 -15.82
N GLY A 235 -22.78 12.23 -16.98
CA GLY A 235 -23.05 12.83 -18.29
C GLY A 235 -24.20 12.15 -19.03
N ALA A 236 -24.46 12.58 -20.27
CA ALA A 236 -25.51 12.02 -21.13
C ALA A 236 -25.33 10.52 -21.45
N GLN A 237 -24.10 10.01 -21.32
CA GLN A 237 -23.74 8.60 -21.54
C GLN A 237 -23.38 7.87 -20.23
N GLY A 238 -23.87 8.39 -19.09
CA GLY A 238 -23.54 7.87 -17.77
C GLY A 238 -22.22 8.42 -17.23
N TYR A 239 -21.57 7.66 -16.35
CA TYR A 239 -20.29 8.01 -15.73
C TYR A 239 -19.14 7.65 -16.67
N GLN A 240 -18.34 8.64 -17.07
CA GLN A 240 -17.25 8.44 -18.02
C GLN A 240 -15.98 9.15 -17.59
N TYR A 241 -14.84 8.48 -17.77
CA TYR A 241 -13.54 9.10 -17.59
C TYR A 241 -13.33 10.19 -18.63
N SER A 242 -13.09 11.43 -18.18
CA SER A 242 -12.76 12.53 -19.09
C SER A 242 -11.33 12.42 -19.57
N ARG A 243 -11.15 12.30 -20.90
CA ARG A 243 -9.84 12.37 -21.54
C ARG A 243 -9.38 13.80 -21.83
N SER A 244 -10.17 14.82 -21.49
CA SER A 244 -9.86 16.23 -21.80
C SER A 244 -8.54 16.72 -21.21
N ASN A 245 -8.10 16.12 -20.10
CA ASN A 245 -6.91 16.53 -19.37
C ASN A 245 -5.69 15.64 -19.66
N ILE A 246 -5.82 14.65 -20.55
CA ILE A 246 -4.69 13.82 -20.97
C ILE A 246 -3.80 14.68 -21.87
N LYS A 247 -2.57 14.92 -21.42
CA LYS A 247 -1.54 15.55 -22.24
C LYS A 247 -0.68 14.46 -22.89
N PRO A 248 -0.25 14.64 -24.15
CA PRO A 248 0.78 13.79 -24.73
C PRO A 248 2.03 13.77 -23.83
N LEU A 249 2.75 12.65 -23.82
CA LEU A 249 4.06 12.61 -23.19
C LEU A 249 4.98 13.61 -23.92
N GLU A 250 5.58 14.52 -23.16
CA GLU A 250 6.57 15.44 -23.71
C GLU A 250 7.88 14.69 -23.97
N GLU A 251 8.44 14.84 -25.17
CA GLU A 251 9.80 14.38 -25.46
C GLU A 251 10.80 15.28 -24.71
N VAL A 252 11.19 14.85 -23.51
CA VAL A 252 12.27 15.49 -22.76
C VAL A 252 13.62 15.09 -23.34
N CYS A 253 14.53 16.07 -23.42
CA CYS A 253 15.90 15.86 -23.88
C CYS A 253 16.55 14.73 -23.06
N LYS A 254 17.00 13.67 -23.75
CA LYS A 254 17.69 12.53 -23.12
C LYS A 254 19.03 13.00 -22.56
N LYS A 255 19.06 13.40 -21.30
CA LYS A 255 20.31 13.43 -20.54
C LYS A 255 20.66 11.99 -20.20
N ASP A 256 21.88 11.59 -20.55
CA ASP A 256 22.46 10.35 -20.03
C ASP A 256 22.72 10.56 -18.53
N ILE A 257 21.92 9.89 -17.69
CA ILE A 257 22.04 9.98 -16.23
C ILE A 257 22.95 8.81 -15.82
N PRO A 258 24.16 9.07 -15.29
CA PRO A 258 25.05 8.00 -14.89
C PRO A 258 24.44 7.17 -13.76
N VAL A 259 24.76 5.89 -13.73
CA VAL A 259 24.42 5.03 -12.60
C VAL A 259 25.21 5.51 -11.38
N ILE A 260 24.51 5.72 -10.27
CA ILE A 260 25.07 6.18 -8.99
C ILE A 260 24.82 5.11 -7.94
N THR A 261 25.80 4.89 -7.07
CA THR A 261 25.72 3.96 -5.93
C THR A 261 25.50 4.72 -4.62
N MET A 262 25.12 4.01 -3.56
CA MET A 262 24.99 4.63 -2.23
C MET A 262 26.30 5.26 -1.74
N SER A 263 27.47 4.71 -2.08
CA SER A 263 28.76 5.32 -1.70
C SER A 263 29.03 6.67 -2.36
N ASP A 264 28.40 6.95 -3.50
CA ASP A 264 28.53 8.23 -4.21
C ASP A 264 27.60 9.31 -3.64
N LEU A 265 26.57 8.90 -2.87
CA LEU A 265 25.58 9.80 -2.28
C LEU A 265 25.85 10.12 -0.79
N CYS A 266 26.72 9.34 -0.14
CA CYS A 266 27.07 9.44 1.28
C CYS A 266 28.20 10.45 1.55
#